data_AF-A0A9X5XKG5-F1
#
_entry.id   AF-A0A9X5XKG5-F1
#
_cell.length_a   1.000
_cell.length_b   1.000
_cell.length_c   1.000
_cell.angle_alpha   90.00
_cell.angle_beta   90.00
_cell.angle_gamma   90.00
#
_symmetry.space_group_name_H-M   'P 1'
#
loop_
_entity.id
_entity.type
_entity.pdbx_description
1 polymer ?
#
loop_
_entity_poly.entity_id
_entity_poly.type
_entity_poly.pdbx_seq_one_letter_code
_entity_poly.pdbx_strand_id
1 'polypeptide(L)'
;INTYTYALAQRVGPEGITVNAVAPGFVGDTEFFGARATPEFIASRVGQTLTGKPGHPSEIAAAVRYVASPEAAYLTGQLLHINGGAALGR
;
A
#
# COMPACT_ATOMS: atom_id res chain seq x y z
N ILE A 1 0.33 2.07 12.75
CA ILE A 1 0.86 0.97 11.89
C ILE A 1 2.37 1.10 11.68
N ASN A 2 2.89 2.29 11.38
CA ASN A 2 4.33 2.56 11.16
C ASN A 2 5.22 2.07 12.30
N THR A 3 4.99 2.55 13.53
CA THR A 3 5.77 2.12 14.72
C THR A 3 5.70 0.61 14.94
N TYR A 4 4.54 0.00 14.70
CA TYR A 4 4.38 -1.46 14.84
C TYR A 4 5.19 -2.21 13.78
N THR A 5 5.13 -1.78 12.51
CA THR A 5 5.92 -2.35 11.41
C THR A 5 7.41 -2.28 11.73
N TYR A 6 7.92 -1.12 12.17
CA TYR A 6 9.35 -0.95 12.46
C TYR A 6 9.80 -1.78 13.67
N ALA A 7 9.06 -1.71 14.77
CA ALA A 7 9.38 -2.46 15.98
C ALA A 7 9.31 -3.98 15.74
N LEU A 8 8.32 -4.45 14.98
CA LEU A 8 8.20 -5.86 14.64
C LEU A 8 9.33 -6.29 13.72
N ALA A 9 9.67 -5.52 12.68
CA ALA A 9 10.79 -5.78 11.79
C ALA A 9 12.10 -5.95 12.56
N GLN A 10 12.38 -5.04 13.51
CA GLN A 10 13.56 -5.13 14.38
C GLN A 10 13.55 -6.39 15.25
N ARG A 11 12.38 -6.78 15.76
CA ARG A 11 12.22 -7.93 16.66
C ARG A 11 12.44 -9.27 15.95
N VAL A 12 11.87 -9.46 14.76
CA VAL A 12 11.87 -10.77 14.06
C VAL A 12 12.92 -10.88 12.95
N GLY A 13 13.58 -9.77 12.59
CA GLY A 13 14.66 -9.76 11.61
C GLY A 13 15.80 -10.76 11.88
N PRO A 14 16.26 -10.96 13.14
CA PRO A 14 17.26 -11.98 13.46
C PRO A 14 16.84 -13.42 13.13
N GLU A 15 15.54 -13.69 12.99
CA GLU A 15 14.98 -15.00 12.59
C GLU A 15 14.87 -15.13 11.06
N GLY A 16 15.35 -14.15 10.30
CA GLY A 16 15.26 -14.13 8.84
C GLY A 16 13.88 -13.72 8.30
N ILE A 17 13.02 -13.14 9.14
CA ILE A 17 11.67 -12.71 8.75
C ILE A 17 11.68 -11.21 8.39
N THR A 18 11.10 -10.87 7.24
CA THR A 18 10.88 -9.47 6.84
C THR A 18 9.49 -8.99 7.23
N VAL A 19 9.35 -7.69 7.52
CA VAL A 19 8.08 -7.09 7.90
C VAL A 19 7.94 -5.75 7.20
N ASN A 20 6.91 -5.61 6.36
CA ASN A 20 6.61 -4.38 5.64
C ASN A 20 5.11 -4.10 5.70
N ALA A 21 4.71 -2.85 5.46
CA ALA A 21 3.31 -2.49 5.26
C ALA A 21 3.08 -2.01 3.83
N VAL A 22 2.03 -2.50 3.19
CA VAL A 22 1.52 -1.97 1.93
C VAL A 22 0.41 -0.97 2.26
N ALA A 23 0.53 0.25 1.74
CA ALA A 23 -0.40 1.35 1.95
C ALA A 23 -1.08 1.75 0.64
N PRO A 24 -2.23 1.14 0.30
CA PRO A 24 -3.00 1.48 -0.89
C PRO A 24 -3.55 2.90 -0.84
N GLY A 25 -3.69 3.51 -2.01
CA GLY A 25 -4.48 4.74 -2.20
C GLY A 25 -5.97 4.42 -2.37
N PHE A 26 -6.67 5.25 -3.15
CA PHE A 26 -8.02 4.90 -3.60
C PHE A 26 -7.94 3.78 -4.64
N VAL A 27 -8.55 2.64 -4.34
CA VAL A 27 -8.60 1.45 -5.19
C VAL A 27 -10.04 1.23 -5.62
N GLY A 28 -10.28 1.29 -6.93
CA GLY A 28 -11.59 1.03 -7.53
C GLY A 28 -12.02 -0.43 -7.36
N ASP A 29 -13.29 -0.70 -7.64
CA ASP A 29 -13.85 -2.06 -7.65
C ASP A 29 -13.68 -2.82 -6.32
N THR A 30 -13.64 -2.07 -5.21
CA THR A 30 -13.65 -2.60 -3.84
C THR A 30 -14.82 -2.03 -3.05
N GLU A 31 -15.32 -2.80 -2.10
CA GLU A 31 -16.41 -2.39 -1.20
C GLU A 31 -15.95 -1.46 -0.05
N PHE A 32 -14.65 -1.12 0.01
CA PHE A 32 -14.03 -0.44 1.16
C PHE A 32 -14.71 0.87 1.56
N PHE A 33 -15.15 1.66 0.57
CA PHE A 33 -15.81 2.94 0.82
C PHE A 33 -17.35 2.84 0.84
N GLY A 34 -17.92 1.70 0.43
CA GLY A 34 -19.37 1.46 0.41
C GLY A 34 -20.17 2.64 -0.16
N ALA A 35 -21.23 3.03 0.57
CA ALA A 35 -22.11 4.14 0.18
C ALA A 35 -21.41 5.52 0.09
N ARG A 36 -20.18 5.68 0.60
CA ARG A 36 -19.42 6.93 0.50
C ARG A 36 -18.77 7.13 -0.87
N ALA A 37 -18.72 6.11 -1.71
CA ALA A 37 -18.12 6.17 -3.04
C ALA A 37 -19.02 6.88 -4.06
N THR A 38 -19.45 8.12 -3.77
CA THR A 38 -20.19 8.94 -4.74
C THR A 38 -19.26 9.34 -5.90
N PRO A 39 -19.79 9.71 -7.08
CA PRO A 39 -18.98 10.17 -8.20
C PRO A 39 -18.02 11.31 -7.83
N GLU A 40 -18.47 12.27 -7.01
CA GLU A 40 -17.67 13.41 -6.56
C GLU A 40 -16.56 12.99 -5.61
N PHE A 41 -16.85 12.05 -4.71
CA PHE A 41 -15.84 11.48 -3.82
C PHE A 41 -14.76 10.76 -4.63
N ILE A 42 -15.16 9.92 -5.59
CA ILE A 42 -14.24 9.19 -6.45
C ILE A 42 -13.38 10.17 -7.24
N ALA A 43 -13.99 11.15 -7.91
CA ALA A 43 -13.27 12.17 -8.67
C ALA A 43 -12.27 12.94 -7.81
N SER A 44 -12.65 13.31 -6.58
CA SER A 44 -11.75 13.96 -5.62
C SER A 44 -10.54 13.09 -5.27
N ARG A 45 -10.73 11.78 -5.05
CA ARG A 45 -9.62 10.86 -4.73
C ARG A 45 -8.71 10.61 -5.92
N VAL A 46 -9.28 10.44 -7.11
CA VAL A 46 -8.50 10.28 -8.34
C VAL A 46 -7.71 11.54 -8.65
N GLY A 47 -8.30 12.73 -8.44
CA GLY A 47 -7.61 14.01 -8.63
C GLY A 47 -6.42 14.26 -7.69
N GLN A 48 -6.31 13.50 -6.59
CA GLN A 48 -5.13 13.54 -5.71
C GLN A 48 -3.98 12.69 -6.23
N THR A 49 -4.22 11.72 -7.12
CA THR A 49 -3.14 10.88 -7.67
C THR A 49 -2.37 11.64 -8.75
N LEU A 50 -1.06 11.41 -8.81
CA LEU A 50 -0.21 11.89 -9.91
C LEU A 50 -0.43 11.11 -11.20
N THR A 51 -0.92 9.88 -11.09
CA THR A 51 -1.24 9.02 -12.23
C THR A 51 -2.59 9.34 -12.88
N GLY A 52 -3.42 10.18 -12.25
CA GLY A 52 -4.73 10.59 -12.77
C GLY A 52 -5.75 9.46 -12.87
N LYS A 53 -5.51 8.32 -12.18
CA LYS A 53 -6.38 7.14 -12.22
C LYS A 53 -6.51 6.49 -10.83
N PRO A 54 -7.62 5.78 -10.56
CA PRO A 54 -7.71 4.92 -9.38
C PRO A 54 -6.74 3.73 -9.53
N GLY A 55 -6.33 3.14 -8.40
CA GLY A 55 -5.66 1.84 -8.41
C GLY A 55 -6.66 0.71 -8.63
N HIS A 56 -6.17 -0.48 -9.00
CA HIS A 56 -6.95 -1.70 -9.12
C HIS A 56 -6.48 -2.76 -8.09
N PRO A 57 -7.37 -3.65 -7.58
CA PRO A 57 -6.98 -4.67 -6.61
C PRO A 57 -5.81 -5.55 -7.05
N SER A 58 -5.69 -5.85 -8.35
CA SER A 58 -4.56 -6.62 -8.90
C SER A 58 -3.21 -5.90 -8.75
N GLU A 59 -3.18 -4.56 -8.79
CA GLU A 59 -1.95 -3.79 -8.58
C GLU A 59 -1.50 -3.87 -7.11
N ILE A 60 -2.46 -3.86 -6.17
CA ILE A 60 -2.17 -4.06 -4.74
C ILE A 60 -1.70 -5.50 -4.49
N ALA A 61 -2.38 -6.49 -5.07
CA ALA A 61 -2.01 -7.89 -4.96
C ALA A 61 -0.61 -8.16 -5.54
N ALA A 62 -0.25 -7.52 -6.67
CA ALA A 62 1.08 -7.61 -7.24
C ALA A 62 2.16 -7.05 -6.31
N ALA A 63 1.89 -5.92 -5.63
CA ALA A 63 2.80 -5.36 -4.65
C ALA A 63 2.99 -6.29 -3.44
N VAL A 64 1.90 -6.84 -2.89
CA VAL A 64 1.95 -7.83 -1.80
C VAL A 64 2.73 -9.07 -2.24
N ARG A 65 2.48 -9.57 -3.46
CA ARG A 65 3.20 -10.71 -4.03
C ARG A 65 4.69 -10.45 -4.10
N TYR A 66 5.12 -9.27 -4.55
CA TYR A 66 6.53 -8.89 -4.58
C TYR A 66 7.13 -8.84 -3.17
N VAL A 67 6.46 -8.19 -2.21
CA VAL A 67 6.95 -8.09 -0.83
C VAL A 67 7.09 -9.46 -0.16
N ALA A 68 6.25 -10.43 -0.54
CA ALA A 68 6.30 -11.80 -0.03
C ALA A 68 7.25 -12.71 -0.83
N SER A 69 7.86 -12.23 -1.91
CA SER A 69 8.69 -13.05 -2.79
C SER A 69 10.15 -13.10 -2.35
N PRO A 70 10.94 -14.10 -2.79
CA PRO A 70 12.37 -14.19 -2.49
C PRO A 70 13.17 -12.97 -2.96
N GLU A 71 12.73 -12.32 -4.05
CA GLU A 71 13.37 -11.11 -4.60
C GLU A 71 13.29 -9.91 -3.66
N ALA A 72 12.38 -9.91 -2.68
CA ALA A 72 12.25 -8.88 -1.66
C ALA A 72 12.90 -9.25 -0.32
N ALA A 73 13.77 -10.28 -0.27
CA ALA A 73 14.37 -10.76 0.98
C ALA A 73 15.19 -9.69 1.75
N TYR A 74 15.64 -8.62 1.09
CA TYR A 74 16.36 -7.50 1.72
C TYR A 74 15.47 -6.29 2.05
N LEU A 75 14.16 -6.39 1.80
CA LEU A 75 13.18 -5.35 2.07
C LEU A 75 12.50 -5.62 3.41
N THR A 76 12.84 -4.83 4.44
CA THR A 76 12.16 -4.91 5.75
C THR A 76 12.01 -3.53 6.39
N GLY A 77 11.02 -3.39 7.25
CA GLY A 77 10.66 -2.15 7.93
C GLY A 77 10.13 -1.06 7.00
N GLN A 78 9.67 -1.39 5.78
CA GLN A 78 9.22 -0.38 4.82
C GLN A 78 7.72 -0.12 4.87
N LEU A 79 7.34 1.10 4.51
CA LEU A 79 5.98 1.49 4.18
C LEU A 79 5.90 1.75 2.69
N LEU A 80 5.23 0.87 1.96
CA LEU A 80 5.15 0.94 0.52
C LEU A 80 3.83 1.58 0.11
N HIS A 81 3.90 2.82 -0.34
CA HIS A 81 2.76 3.55 -0.85
C HIS A 81 2.41 3.07 -2.27
N ILE A 82 1.30 2.35 -2.41
CA ILE A 82 0.76 1.90 -3.70
C ILE A 82 -0.51 2.72 -3.98
N ASN A 83 -0.31 4.02 -4.23
CA ASN A 83 -1.39 5.01 -4.17
C ASN A 83 -1.42 6.00 -5.34
N GLY A 84 -0.74 5.69 -6.44
CA GLY A 84 -0.68 6.58 -7.61
C GLY A 84 -0.04 7.95 -7.33
N GLY A 85 0.71 8.10 -6.24
CA GLY A 85 1.33 9.36 -5.83
C GLY A 85 0.45 10.28 -4.99
N ALA A 86 -0.73 9.83 -4.54
CA ALA A 86 -1.61 10.64 -3.68
C ALA A 86 -0.98 11.02 -2.33
N ALA A 87 -0.01 10.23 -1.87
CA ALA A 87 0.91 10.62 -0.81
C ALA A 87 2.33 10.19 -1.20
N LEU A 88 3.28 11.12 -1.08
CA LEU A 88 4.70 10.87 -1.31
C LEU A 88 5.33 10.22 -0.08
N GLY A 89 6.32 9.34 -0.27
CA GLY A 89 7.02 8.68 0.83
C GLY A 89 7.69 9.68 1.78
N ARG A 90 7.45 9.53 3.08
CA ARG A 90 8.08 10.29 4.17
C ARG A 90 8.44 9.35 5.30
#